data_AF-A0A0R3RBF3-F1
#
_entry.id   AF-A0A0R3RBF3-F1
#
_cell.length_a   1.000
_cell.length_b   1.000
_cell.length_c   1.000
_cell.angle_alpha   90.00
_cell.angle_beta   90.00
_cell.angle_gamma   90.00
#
_symmetry.space_group_name_H-M   'P 1'
#
loop_
_entity.id
_entity.type
_entity.pdbx_description
1 polymer ?
#
loop_
_entity_poly.entity_id
_entity_poly.type
_entity_poly.pdbx_seq_one_letter_code
_entity_poly.pdbx_strand_id
1 'polypeptide(L)'
;LWNLNENKILKQNYTMLERRIRAESRTSSQQSLPTLPDDDPVYEIPPNNERCLTGNGTNCLKVTVSVDFSGLLRPRSLAGEVSIGFIHLPSSTTTWEIFDAELFKLFDDYMAKIDSNKALELNSHESIIGYEFGDFIRDIETNSAPSPIPADVLTHNHDIRIYLRG
;
A
#
# COMPACT_ATOMS: atom_id res chain seq x y z
N LEU A 1 28.54 -11.02 -38.22
CA LEU A 1 27.65 -10.10 -38.99
C LEU A 1 26.38 -9.73 -38.23
N TRP A 2 25.73 -10.65 -37.51
CA TRP A 2 24.49 -10.39 -36.74
C TRP A 2 24.65 -9.34 -35.61
N ASN A 3 25.71 -9.48 -34.81
CA ASN A 3 26.01 -8.60 -33.68
C ASN A 3 26.32 -7.13 -34.09
N LEU A 4 26.81 -6.93 -35.32
CA LEU A 4 27.12 -5.59 -35.84
C LEU A 4 25.84 -4.81 -36.20
N ASN A 5 24.80 -5.52 -36.64
CA ASN A 5 23.53 -4.94 -37.04
C ASN A 5 22.71 -4.47 -35.83
N GLU A 6 22.67 -5.29 -34.78
CA GLU A 6 22.04 -4.92 -33.51
C GLU A 6 22.71 -3.69 -32.89
N ASN A 7 24.05 -3.65 -32.87
CA ASN A 7 24.79 -2.51 -32.36
C ASN A 7 24.52 -1.22 -33.15
N LYS A 8 24.30 -1.33 -34.47
CA LYS A 8 23.93 -0.22 -35.33
C LYS A 8 22.52 0.30 -35.04
N ILE A 9 21.56 -0.60 -34.83
CA ILE A 9 20.17 -0.26 -34.48
C ILE A 9 20.11 0.41 -33.10
N LEU A 10 20.83 -0.13 -32.11
CA LEU A 10 20.92 0.44 -30.76
C LEU A 10 21.47 1.89 -30.78
N LYS A 11 22.55 2.13 -31.53
CA LYS A 11 23.12 3.48 -31.69
C LYS A 11 22.15 4.46 -32.37
N GLN A 12 21.41 3.98 -33.36
CA GLN A 12 20.41 4.78 -34.06
C GLN A 12 19.25 5.17 -33.14
N ASN A 13 18.75 4.23 -32.33
CA ASN A 13 17.67 4.48 -31.37
C ASN A 13 18.10 5.46 -30.27
N TYR A 14 19.32 5.32 -29.74
CA TYR A 14 19.87 6.25 -28.75
C TYR A 14 19.93 7.69 -29.29
N THR A 15 20.43 7.85 -30.52
CA THR A 15 20.51 9.17 -31.18
C THR A 15 19.13 9.79 -31.43
N MET A 16 18.13 8.96 -31.72
CA MET A 16 16.75 9.42 -31.91
C MET A 16 16.12 9.88 -30.58
N LEU A 17 16.41 9.15 -29.50
CA LEU A 17 15.93 9.47 -28.16
C LEU A 17 16.55 10.77 -27.64
N GLU A 18 17.87 10.97 -27.79
CA GLU A 18 18.51 12.24 -27.43
C GLU A 18 17.94 13.43 -28.20
N ARG A 19 17.59 13.25 -29.48
CA ARG A 19 16.95 14.29 -30.29
C ARG A 19 15.54 14.62 -29.80
N ARG A 20 14.73 13.64 -29.41
CA ARG A 20 13.41 13.87 -28.80
C ARG A 20 13.53 14.60 -27.47
N ILE A 21 14.40 14.14 -26.58
CA ILE A 21 14.61 14.77 -25.27
C ILE A 21 15.04 16.24 -25.44
N ARG A 22 15.93 16.54 -26.40
CA ARG A 22 16.36 17.91 -26.68
C ARG A 22 15.27 18.76 -27.36
N ALA A 23 14.37 18.15 -28.15
CA ALA A 23 13.25 18.84 -28.79
C ALA A 23 12.11 19.14 -27.80
N GLU A 24 11.82 18.22 -26.88
CA GLU A 24 10.79 18.38 -25.85
C GLU A 24 11.24 19.30 -24.69
N SER A 25 12.55 19.57 -24.56
CA SER A 25 13.11 20.47 -23.55
C SER A 25 13.10 21.97 -23.95
N ARG A 26 12.45 22.37 -25.07
CA ARG A 26 12.48 23.76 -25.57
C ARG A 26 11.12 24.39 -25.90
N THR A 27 10.04 23.96 -25.26
CA THR A 27 8.80 24.76 -25.21
C THR A 27 8.55 25.23 -23.78
N SER A 28 9.40 26.16 -23.34
CA SER A 28 9.15 27.05 -22.22
C SER A 28 8.65 28.38 -22.76
N SER A 29 7.52 28.84 -22.20
CA SER A 29 7.17 30.24 -22.00
C SER A 29 6.84 31.10 -23.23
N GLN A 30 5.54 31.35 -23.45
CA GLN A 30 4.93 32.69 -23.34
C GLN A 30 3.46 32.62 -23.83
N GLN A 31 2.53 32.43 -22.91
CA GLN A 31 1.18 32.98 -23.04
C GLN A 31 0.92 33.81 -21.79
N SER A 32 0.92 35.12 -21.97
CA SER A 32 0.70 36.13 -20.95
C SER A 32 -0.75 36.06 -20.47
N LEU A 33 -0.97 35.81 -19.19
CA LEU A 33 -2.27 36.01 -18.54
C LEU A 33 -2.39 37.48 -18.09
N PRO A 34 -3.61 38.06 -18.12
CA PRO A 34 -3.83 39.44 -17.72
C PRO A 34 -3.53 39.62 -16.23
N THR A 35 -2.85 40.73 -15.91
CA THR A 35 -2.51 41.15 -14.55
C THR A 35 -3.77 41.35 -13.71
N LEU A 36 -3.99 40.44 -12.75
CA LEU A 36 -4.88 40.66 -11.61
C LEU A 36 -4.03 41.14 -10.41
N PRO A 37 -4.61 41.95 -9.52
CA PRO A 37 -3.86 42.63 -8.47
C PRO A 37 -3.28 41.66 -7.44
N ASP A 38 -2.15 42.11 -6.90
CA ASP A 38 -1.33 41.58 -5.80
C ASP A 38 -2.20 41.11 -4.62
N ASP A 39 -2.43 39.79 -4.53
CA ASP A 39 -2.89 39.12 -3.32
C ASP A 39 -2.01 37.87 -3.17
N ASP A 40 -1.49 37.66 -1.96
CA ASP A 40 -0.44 36.71 -1.56
C ASP A 40 -0.53 35.34 -2.28
N PRO A 41 0.57 34.74 -2.77
CA PRO A 41 0.51 33.43 -3.41
C PRO A 41 0.14 32.34 -2.40
N VAL A 42 -1.15 31.98 -2.38
CA VAL A 42 -1.62 30.74 -1.78
C VAL A 42 -1.02 29.59 -2.58
N TYR A 43 -0.01 28.92 -2.02
CA TYR A 43 0.53 27.70 -2.61
C TYR A 43 -0.58 26.64 -2.70
N GLU A 44 -1.10 26.37 -3.90
CA GLU A 44 -1.89 25.17 -4.16
C GLU A 44 -0.97 23.95 -4.08
N ILE A 45 -1.13 23.18 -3.00
CA ILE A 45 -0.46 21.90 -2.81
C ILE A 45 -1.05 20.93 -3.86
N PRO A 46 -0.23 20.24 -4.67
CA PRO A 46 -0.74 19.28 -5.64
C PRO A 46 -1.53 18.19 -4.92
N PRO A 47 -2.62 17.64 -5.50
CA PRO A 47 -3.39 16.59 -4.86
C PRO A 47 -2.48 15.40 -4.61
N ASN A 48 -2.17 15.20 -3.34
CA ASN A 48 -1.41 14.07 -2.84
C ASN A 48 -2.24 12.83 -3.12
N ASN A 49 -1.90 12.09 -4.19
CA ASN A 49 -2.39 10.73 -4.36
C ASN A 49 -2.10 9.97 -3.05
N GLU A 50 -3.18 9.45 -2.44
CA GLU A 50 -3.15 8.49 -1.34
C GLU A 50 -2.78 9.01 0.06
N ARG A 51 -3.48 10.03 0.54
CA ARG A 51 -3.84 10.10 1.96
C ARG A 51 -5.32 10.38 2.08
N CYS A 52 -6.06 9.47 2.71
CA CYS A 52 -7.43 9.70 3.14
C CYS A 52 -7.46 10.92 4.06
N LEU A 53 -7.66 12.11 3.50
CA LEU A 53 -7.78 13.37 4.23
C LEU A 53 -9.12 14.00 3.87
N THR A 54 -10.20 13.39 4.35
CA THR A 54 -11.48 14.08 4.52
C THR A 54 -12.11 13.64 5.84
N GLY A 55 -11.84 14.42 6.90
CA GLY A 55 -12.56 14.35 8.18
C GLY A 55 -11.68 13.96 9.37
N ASN A 56 -11.48 14.91 10.29
CA ASN A 56 -10.94 14.81 11.66
C ASN A 56 -10.19 13.51 12.03
N GLY A 57 -8.86 13.62 12.18
CA GLY A 57 -8.02 12.71 13.00
C GLY A 57 -8.33 11.23 12.81
N THR A 58 -7.79 10.63 11.76
CA THR A 58 -8.19 9.30 11.31
C THR A 58 -7.92 8.22 12.37
N ASN A 59 -8.97 7.81 13.08
CA ASN A 59 -8.99 6.67 13.99
C ASN A 59 -8.97 5.36 13.21
N CYS A 60 -7.94 5.16 12.38
CA CYS A 60 -7.77 3.97 11.56
C CYS A 60 -6.33 3.46 11.57
N LEU A 61 -6.22 2.16 11.33
CA LEU A 61 -4.97 1.42 11.21
C LEU A 61 -4.76 1.05 9.75
N LYS A 62 -3.57 1.30 9.21
CA LYS A 62 -3.19 0.82 7.89
C LYS A 62 -2.96 -0.70 7.96
N VAL A 63 -3.46 -1.42 6.97
CA VAL A 63 -3.30 -2.87 6.87
C VAL A 63 -2.49 -3.22 5.63
N THR A 64 -1.45 -4.02 5.85
CA THR A 64 -0.55 -4.53 4.82
C THR A 64 -0.52 -6.05 4.85
N VAL A 65 -0.17 -6.67 3.72
CA VAL A 65 0.06 -8.11 3.60
C VAL A 65 1.52 -8.34 3.26
N SER A 66 2.19 -9.19 4.04
CA SER A 66 3.56 -9.62 3.76
C SER A 66 3.56 -10.64 2.63
N VAL A 67 4.32 -10.37 1.56
CA VAL A 67 4.56 -11.27 0.43
C VAL A 67 5.79 -12.12 0.74
N ASP A 68 5.63 -13.05 1.67
CA ASP A 68 6.63 -14.09 1.96
C ASP A 68 6.03 -15.47 1.68
N PHE A 69 6.66 -16.24 0.79
CA PHE A 69 6.25 -17.61 0.46
C PHE A 69 6.70 -18.64 1.50
N SER A 70 7.33 -18.19 2.60
CA SER A 70 7.79 -19.12 3.66
C SER A 70 6.65 -19.66 4.52
N GLY A 71 5.48 -19.00 4.55
CA GLY A 71 4.36 -19.38 5.40
C GLY A 71 4.65 -19.25 6.90
N LEU A 72 5.67 -18.48 7.29
CA LEU A 72 6.11 -18.29 8.67
C LEU A 72 5.88 -16.84 9.13
N LEU A 73 5.54 -16.67 10.40
CA LEU A 73 5.48 -15.37 11.08
C LEU A 73 6.90 -14.83 11.34
N ARG A 74 7.55 -14.31 10.30
CA ARG A 74 8.92 -13.76 10.38
C ARG A 74 8.91 -12.27 10.77
N PRO A 75 9.93 -11.78 11.49
CA PRO A 75 10.06 -10.35 11.82
C PRO A 75 10.12 -9.44 10.59
N ARG A 76 9.87 -8.15 10.80
CA ARG A 76 9.80 -7.12 9.75
C ARG A 76 10.98 -7.14 8.77
N SER A 77 10.70 -7.45 7.51
CA SER A 77 11.55 -7.21 6.35
C SER A 77 10.88 -6.15 5.49
N LEU A 78 11.62 -5.11 5.10
CA LEU A 78 11.09 -3.98 4.30
C LEU A 78 10.78 -4.35 2.84
N ALA A 79 11.12 -5.57 2.39
CA ALA A 79 10.91 -6.01 1.03
C ALA A 79 9.61 -6.84 0.92
N GLY A 80 8.67 -6.37 0.09
CA GLY A 80 7.52 -7.16 -0.35
C GLY A 80 6.26 -7.04 0.51
N GLU A 81 5.84 -5.84 0.89
CA GLU A 81 4.53 -5.64 1.54
C GLU A 81 3.55 -4.97 0.58
N VAL A 82 2.29 -5.42 0.57
CA VAL A 82 1.20 -4.84 -0.23
C VAL A 82 0.18 -4.20 0.72
N SER A 83 -0.13 -2.92 0.52
CA SER A 83 -1.18 -2.24 1.28
C SER A 83 -2.56 -2.65 0.74
N ILE A 84 -3.42 -3.17 1.62
CA ILE A 84 -4.76 -3.65 1.22
C ILE A 84 -5.89 -2.73 1.70
N GLY A 85 -5.61 -1.81 2.63
CA GLY A 85 -6.54 -0.78 3.04
C GLY A 85 -6.35 -0.32 4.48
N PHE A 86 -7.45 0.09 5.09
CA PHE A 86 -7.49 0.61 6.46
C PHE A 86 -8.68 0.01 7.20
N ILE A 87 -8.52 -0.21 8.51
CA ILE A 87 -9.58 -0.60 9.44
C ILE A 87 -9.69 0.43 10.56
N HIS A 88 -10.83 0.50 11.24
CA HIS A 88 -10.99 1.44 12.35
C HIS A 88 -10.20 0.98 13.58
N LEU A 89 -9.83 1.93 14.44
CA LEU A 89 -9.28 1.59 15.75
C LEU A 89 -10.33 0.79 16.54
N PRO A 90 -9.91 -0.29 17.23
CA PRO A 90 -10.82 -1.08 18.04
C PRO A 90 -11.37 -0.27 19.20
N SER A 91 -12.65 -0.50 19.51
CA SER A 91 -13.33 0.05 20.69
C SER A 91 -13.08 -0.83 21.92
N SER A 92 -13.40 -0.34 23.12
CA SER A 92 -13.29 -1.13 24.36
C SER A 92 -14.14 -2.41 24.37
N THR A 93 -15.09 -2.54 23.47
CA THR A 93 -15.92 -3.75 23.28
C THR A 93 -15.41 -4.68 22.19
N THR A 94 -14.40 -4.27 21.42
CA THR A 94 -13.84 -5.08 20.32
C THR A 94 -12.98 -6.19 20.91
N THR A 95 -13.42 -7.44 20.75
CA THR A 95 -12.60 -8.62 21.06
C THR A 95 -11.66 -8.93 19.92
N TRP A 96 -10.68 -9.80 20.17
CA TRP A 96 -9.75 -10.22 19.13
C TRP A 96 -10.46 -10.92 17.96
N GLU A 97 -11.49 -11.73 18.24
CA GLU A 97 -12.27 -12.42 17.21
C GLU A 97 -13.05 -11.45 16.31
N ILE A 98 -13.57 -10.36 16.90
CA ILE A 98 -14.25 -9.30 16.14
C ILE A 98 -13.24 -8.60 15.23
N PHE A 99 -12.05 -8.29 15.75
CA PHE A 99 -11.00 -7.63 14.97
C PHE A 99 -10.46 -8.52 13.84
N ASP A 100 -10.28 -9.82 14.10
CA ASP A 100 -9.90 -10.79 13.07
C ASP A 100 -10.93 -10.84 11.94
N ALA A 101 -12.23 -10.83 12.28
CA ALA A 101 -13.30 -10.81 11.28
C ALA A 101 -13.27 -9.54 10.41
N GLU A 102 -12.90 -8.38 10.98
CA GLU A 102 -12.72 -7.15 10.20
C GLU A 102 -11.53 -7.24 9.23
N LEU A 103 -10.41 -7.83 9.67
CA LEU A 103 -9.25 -8.09 8.81
C LEU A 103 -9.58 -9.07 7.69
N PHE A 104 -10.31 -10.14 7.99
CA PHE A 104 -10.73 -11.14 7.00
C PHE A 104 -11.62 -10.52 5.94
N LYS A 105 -12.60 -9.72 6.36
CA LYS A 105 -13.46 -8.98 5.44
C LYS A 105 -12.64 -8.04 4.56
N LEU A 106 -11.72 -7.27 5.13
CA LEU A 106 -10.86 -6.36 4.35
C LEU A 106 -10.04 -7.12 3.31
N PHE A 107 -9.49 -8.27 3.68
CA PHE A 107 -8.73 -9.12 2.78
C PHE A 107 -9.60 -9.67 1.64
N ASP A 108 -10.78 -10.21 1.95
CA ASP A 108 -11.70 -10.74 0.94
C ASP A 108 -12.20 -9.63 -0.01
N ASP A 109 -12.51 -8.45 0.52
CA ASP A 109 -12.89 -7.27 -0.27
C ASP A 109 -11.75 -6.81 -1.19
N TYR A 110 -10.50 -6.95 -0.76
CA TYR A 110 -9.33 -6.67 -1.58
C TYR A 110 -9.15 -7.74 -2.67
N MET A 111 -9.21 -9.02 -2.31
CA MET A 111 -9.08 -10.15 -3.24
C MET A 111 -10.16 -10.11 -4.33
N ALA A 112 -11.41 -9.77 -3.99
CA ALA A 112 -12.50 -9.65 -4.96
C ALA A 112 -12.22 -8.61 -6.07
N LYS A 113 -11.37 -7.59 -5.80
CA LYS A 113 -10.98 -6.58 -6.78
C LYS A 113 -9.88 -7.06 -7.73
N ILE A 114 -8.98 -7.92 -7.26
CA ILE A 114 -7.80 -8.36 -8.01
C ILE A 114 -7.95 -9.75 -8.63
N ASP A 115 -8.80 -10.60 -8.06
CA ASP A 115 -9.05 -11.99 -8.44
C ASP A 115 -10.55 -12.29 -8.39
N SER A 116 -11.31 -11.59 -9.24
CA SER A 116 -12.77 -11.70 -9.27
C SER A 116 -13.29 -13.08 -9.70
N ASN A 117 -12.48 -13.84 -10.44
CA ASN A 117 -12.76 -15.22 -10.84
C ASN A 117 -12.27 -16.25 -9.82
N LYS A 118 -11.66 -15.82 -8.71
CA LYS A 118 -11.13 -16.70 -7.64
C LYS A 118 -10.12 -17.73 -8.15
N ALA A 119 -9.33 -17.39 -9.17
CA ALA A 119 -8.36 -18.30 -9.76
C ALA A 119 -7.15 -18.55 -8.85
N LEU A 120 -6.88 -17.65 -7.89
CA LEU A 120 -5.81 -17.83 -6.91
C LEU A 120 -6.25 -18.72 -5.75
N GLU A 121 -7.55 -19.04 -5.63
CA GLU A 121 -8.14 -19.84 -4.55
C GLU A 121 -7.83 -19.31 -3.14
N LEU A 122 -7.40 -18.04 -3.03
CA LEU A 122 -7.11 -17.38 -1.76
C LEU A 122 -8.40 -16.90 -1.10
N ASN A 123 -8.64 -17.38 0.10
CA ASN A 123 -9.69 -16.89 1.00
C ASN A 123 -9.11 -16.54 2.36
N SER A 124 -9.68 -15.54 3.03
CA SER A 124 -9.19 -15.04 4.31
C SER A 124 -8.98 -16.12 5.38
N HIS A 125 -9.97 -16.99 5.57
CA HIS A 125 -9.97 -17.99 6.64
C HIS A 125 -8.90 -19.08 6.49
N GLU A 126 -8.60 -19.51 5.27
CA GLU A 126 -7.58 -20.54 5.04
C GLU A 126 -6.19 -19.92 4.81
N SER A 127 -6.15 -18.71 4.26
CA SER A 127 -4.90 -18.06 3.88
C SER A 127 -4.27 -17.28 5.01
N ILE A 128 -5.02 -16.64 5.91
CA ILE A 128 -4.42 -15.79 6.95
C ILE A 128 -4.05 -16.64 8.16
N ILE A 129 -2.77 -16.64 8.52
CA ILE A 129 -2.25 -17.38 9.70
C ILE A 129 -2.12 -16.48 10.93
N GLY A 130 -1.99 -15.18 10.73
CA GLY A 130 -1.81 -14.22 11.82
C GLY A 130 -1.41 -12.84 11.33
N TYR A 131 -1.13 -11.96 12.29
CA TYR A 131 -0.68 -10.60 12.01
C TYR A 131 0.22 -10.03 13.12
N GLU A 132 1.06 -9.08 12.73
CA GLU A 132 1.94 -8.32 13.61
C GLU A 132 1.46 -6.87 13.72
N PHE A 133 1.60 -6.31 14.92
CA PHE A 133 1.41 -4.89 15.20
C PHE A 133 2.29 -4.47 16.38
N GLY A 134 3.06 -3.39 16.23
CA GLY A 134 4.03 -3.00 17.26
C GLY A 134 4.98 -4.15 17.59
N ASP A 135 5.09 -4.48 18.88
CA ASP A 135 5.90 -5.60 19.39
C ASP A 135 5.11 -6.90 19.58
N PHE A 136 3.85 -6.93 19.13
CA PHE A 136 2.95 -8.06 19.34
C PHE A 136 2.72 -8.85 18.05
N ILE A 137 2.56 -10.16 18.22
CA ILE A 137 2.13 -11.08 17.18
C ILE A 137 0.84 -11.74 17.66
N ARG A 138 -0.19 -11.65 16.83
CA ARG A 138 -1.41 -12.45 16.96
C ARG A 138 -1.32 -13.63 16.01
N ASP A 139 -1.29 -14.83 16.58
CA ASP A 139 -1.36 -16.08 15.85
C ASP A 139 -2.80 -16.59 15.91
N ILE A 140 -3.46 -16.60 14.76
CA ILE A 140 -4.87 -16.97 14.65
C ILE A 140 -5.03 -18.49 14.73
N GLU A 141 -4.08 -19.26 14.20
CA GLU A 141 -4.18 -20.73 14.17
C GLU A 141 -4.11 -21.32 15.58
N THR A 142 -3.24 -20.78 16.44
CA THR A 142 -3.13 -21.20 17.83
C THR A 142 -4.06 -20.44 18.78
N ASN A 143 -4.82 -19.48 18.23
CA ASN A 143 -5.59 -18.49 18.98
C ASN A 143 -4.75 -17.80 20.09
N SER A 144 -3.48 -17.57 19.81
CA SER A 144 -2.57 -16.88 20.72
C SER A 144 -2.83 -15.38 20.63
N ALA A 145 -3.49 -14.86 21.66
CA ALA A 145 -3.80 -13.45 21.82
C ALA A 145 -2.84 -12.79 22.80
N PRO A 146 -2.38 -11.55 22.56
CA PRO A 146 -1.80 -10.73 23.60
C PRO A 146 -2.77 -10.60 24.79
N SER A 147 -2.25 -10.64 26.02
CA SER A 147 -3.07 -10.57 27.24
C SER A 147 -3.88 -9.27 27.47
N PRO A 148 -3.69 -8.17 26.71
CA PRO A 148 -4.67 -7.07 26.67
C PRO A 148 -5.74 -7.24 25.57
N ILE A 149 -6.87 -6.56 25.72
CA ILE A 149 -7.86 -6.45 24.63
C ILE A 149 -7.29 -5.59 23.49
N PRO A 150 -7.78 -5.73 22.25
CA PRO A 150 -7.29 -4.95 21.10
C PRO A 150 -7.18 -3.44 21.36
N ALA A 151 -8.17 -2.84 22.02
CA ALA A 151 -8.21 -1.41 22.31
C ALA A 151 -7.11 -0.90 23.23
N ASP A 152 -6.50 -1.78 24.04
CA ASP A 152 -5.44 -1.40 24.98
C ASP A 152 -4.06 -1.37 24.31
N VAL A 153 -3.90 -2.07 23.18
CA VAL A 153 -2.61 -2.25 22.50
C VAL A 153 -2.55 -1.60 21.13
N LEU A 154 -3.68 -1.49 20.43
CA LEU A 154 -3.75 -0.87 19.12
C LEU A 154 -3.99 0.63 19.23
N THR A 155 -3.13 1.39 18.59
CA THR A 155 -3.15 2.86 18.58
C THR A 155 -2.87 3.33 17.17
N HIS A 156 -3.14 4.60 16.88
CA HIS A 156 -2.89 5.27 15.60
C HIS A 156 -1.42 5.22 15.12
N ASN A 157 -0.48 4.81 15.98
CA ASN A 157 0.93 4.65 15.61
C ASN A 157 1.26 3.25 15.09
N HIS A 158 0.30 2.32 15.12
CA HIS A 158 0.49 0.95 14.68
C HIS A 158 -0.03 0.75 13.26
N ASP A 159 0.77 0.06 12.45
CA ASP A 159 0.32 -0.57 11.22
C ASP A 159 0.10 -2.06 11.50
N ILE A 160 -0.92 -2.64 10.86
CA ILE A 160 -1.16 -4.09 10.89
C ILE A 160 -0.46 -4.72 9.70
N ARG A 161 0.27 -5.81 9.95
CA ARG A 161 0.87 -6.64 8.92
C ARG A 161 0.34 -8.06 8.98
N ILE A 162 -0.43 -8.44 7.96
CA ILE A 162 -0.99 -9.78 7.78
C ILE A 162 0.08 -10.72 7.20
N TYR A 163 0.09 -11.95 7.70
CA TYR A 163 0.86 -13.06 7.16
C TYR A 163 -0.07 -14.09 6.53
N LEU A 164 0.34 -14.57 5.37
CA LEU A 164 -0.38 -15.60 4.64
C LEU A 164 0.30 -16.97 4.81
N ARG A 165 -0.50 -18.01 4.66
CA ARG A 165 -0.10 -19.39 4.43
C ARG A 165 0.59 -19.46 3.05
N GLY A 166 1.72 -20.14 2.99
CA GLY A 166 2.51 -20.34 1.76
C GLY A 166 1.99 -21.46 0.87
#